data_AF-Q2Y857-F1
#
_entry.id   AF-Q2Y857-F1
#
_cell.length_a   1.000
_cell.length_b   1.000
_cell.length_c   1.000
_cell.angle_alpha   90.00
_cell.angle_beta   90.00
_cell.angle_gamma   90.00
#
_symmetry.space_group_name_H-M   'P 1'
#
loop_
_entity.id
_entity.type
_entity.pdbx_description
1 polymer ?
#
loop_
_entity_poly.entity_id
_entity_poly.type
_entity_poly.pdbx_seq_one_letter_code
_entity_poly.pdbx_strand_id
1 'polypeptide(L)'
;MNDDLKGRLEAIDADCERAAKAELDKLFETAPSTGSASRGPSPQAAEAIWLRLIGCKEEGFIQEIRTAKQKKIGGSSMGSAGEAKSVEKAVNDLLADERYLARMRDFYTQVAGETVPETSQAQAKRLDLIDTTYRTGVENALRRARENVLFELSLNRASKEDDAAFLSQWKQYSTLSPWRAIWTIILLSLTSYLIAFIIASEAFRALLERFGWSTGTGM
;
A
#
# COMPACT_ATOMS: atom_id res chain seq x y z
N MET A 1 -1.57 -11.11 -17.62
CA MET A 1 -1.54 -11.08 -16.13
C MET A 1 -1.64 -9.68 -15.54
N ASN A 2 -1.57 -8.59 -16.34
CA ASN A 2 -1.92 -7.22 -15.92
C ASN A 2 -3.45 -7.06 -15.66
N ASP A 3 -4.25 -7.87 -16.33
CA ASP A 3 -5.73 -7.77 -16.31
C ASP A 3 -6.38 -8.26 -15.01
N ASP A 4 -5.66 -9.03 -14.19
CA ASP A 4 -6.25 -9.70 -13.03
C ASP A 4 -6.42 -8.72 -11.84
N LEU A 5 -5.38 -7.97 -11.46
CA LEU A 5 -5.51 -6.97 -10.39
C LEU A 5 -6.37 -5.78 -10.83
N LYS A 6 -6.13 -5.26 -12.05
CA LYS A 6 -6.92 -4.16 -12.60
C LYS A 6 -8.41 -4.53 -12.69
N GLY A 7 -8.71 -5.71 -13.22
CA GLY A 7 -10.09 -6.21 -13.31
C GLY A 7 -10.75 -6.38 -11.94
N ARG A 8 -10.00 -6.77 -10.90
CA ARG A 8 -10.53 -6.83 -9.53
C ARG A 8 -10.80 -5.45 -8.93
N LEU A 9 -9.95 -4.46 -9.18
CA LEU A 9 -10.23 -3.07 -8.78
C LEU A 9 -11.48 -2.53 -9.49
N GLU A 10 -11.62 -2.81 -10.80
CA GLU A 10 -12.82 -2.45 -11.57
C GLU A 10 -14.09 -3.17 -11.07
N ALA A 11 -13.98 -4.43 -10.63
CA ALA A 11 -15.09 -5.15 -10.03
C ALA A 11 -15.51 -4.54 -8.69
N ILE A 12 -14.55 -4.20 -7.83
CA ILE A 12 -14.81 -3.50 -6.55
C ILE A 12 -15.47 -2.14 -6.83
N ASP A 13 -14.97 -1.38 -7.81
CA ASP A 13 -15.58 -0.12 -8.25
C ASP A 13 -17.06 -0.32 -8.61
N ALA A 14 -17.36 -1.31 -9.45
CA ALA A 14 -18.72 -1.61 -9.90
C ALA A 14 -19.63 -2.04 -8.75
N ASP A 15 -19.13 -2.82 -7.79
CA ASP A 15 -19.90 -3.29 -6.64
C ASP A 15 -20.22 -2.17 -5.66
N CYS A 16 -19.23 -1.34 -5.32
CA CYS A 16 -19.44 -0.15 -4.48
C CYS A 16 -20.40 0.85 -5.18
N GLU A 17 -20.25 1.08 -6.49
CA GLU A 17 -21.16 1.94 -7.26
C GLU A 17 -22.59 1.41 -7.29
N ARG A 18 -22.78 0.09 -7.44
CA ARG A 18 -24.11 -0.53 -7.40
C ARG A 18 -24.76 -0.39 -6.03
N ALA A 19 -24.00 -0.57 -4.95
CA ALA A 19 -24.48 -0.40 -3.59
C ALA A 19 -24.89 1.06 -3.31
N ALA A 20 -24.04 2.02 -3.69
CA ALA A 20 -24.34 3.44 -3.54
C ALA A 20 -25.57 3.87 -4.36
N LYS A 21 -25.72 3.35 -5.59
CA LYS A 21 -26.91 3.59 -6.40
C LYS A 21 -28.18 3.05 -5.73
N ALA A 22 -28.13 1.84 -5.18
CA ALA A 22 -29.28 1.28 -4.46
C ALA A 22 -29.64 2.08 -3.19
N GLU A 23 -28.65 2.61 -2.46
CA GLU A 23 -28.89 3.54 -1.35
C GLU A 23 -29.52 4.86 -1.83
N LEU A 24 -29.06 5.37 -2.96
CA LEU A 24 -29.57 6.60 -3.56
C LEU A 24 -31.02 6.43 -4.02
N ASP A 25 -31.33 5.34 -4.72
CA ASP A 25 -32.68 5.03 -5.19
C ASP A 25 -33.65 4.92 -3.99
N LYS A 26 -33.24 4.27 -2.90
CA LYS A 26 -34.02 4.23 -1.65
C LYS A 26 -34.25 5.60 -1.03
N LEU A 27 -33.27 6.51 -1.08
CA LEU A 27 -33.47 7.87 -0.58
C LEU A 27 -34.56 8.61 -1.36
N PHE A 28 -34.68 8.36 -2.66
CA PHE A 28 -35.74 8.94 -3.48
C PHE A 28 -37.09 8.25 -3.24
N GLU A 29 -37.13 6.93 -3.05
CA GLU A 29 -38.37 6.18 -2.77
C GLU A 29 -38.97 6.48 -1.40
N THR A 30 -38.13 6.73 -0.39
CA THR A 30 -38.56 6.98 1.01
C THR A 30 -38.80 8.46 1.32
N ALA A 31 -38.53 9.36 0.37
CA ALA A 31 -38.80 10.78 0.54
C ALA A 31 -40.31 11.01 0.70
N PRO A 32 -40.77 11.63 1.81
CA PRO A 32 -42.19 11.77 2.10
C PRO A 32 -42.88 12.60 1.02
N SER A 33 -43.76 11.95 0.26
CA SER A 33 -44.69 12.58 -0.68
C SER A 33 -45.87 13.20 0.07
N THR A 34 -45.61 14.16 0.94
CA THR A 34 -46.68 14.90 1.64
C THR A 34 -47.09 16.11 0.82
N GLY A 35 -48.20 16.01 0.09
CA GLY A 35 -49.02 17.13 -0.38
C GLY A 35 -48.32 18.21 -1.22
N SER A 36 -48.51 18.17 -2.54
CA SER A 36 -48.19 19.22 -3.54
C SER A 36 -46.74 19.68 -3.72
N ALA A 37 -45.80 19.32 -2.85
CA ALA A 37 -44.37 19.56 -3.06
C ALA A 37 -43.58 18.32 -2.60
N SER A 38 -43.12 17.52 -3.57
CA SER A 38 -42.17 16.45 -3.31
C SER A 38 -40.90 17.09 -2.74
N ARG A 39 -40.62 16.90 -1.44
CA ARG A 39 -39.35 17.30 -0.85
C ARG A 39 -38.33 16.24 -1.24
N GLY A 40 -37.44 16.57 -2.16
CA GLY A 40 -36.30 15.73 -2.49
C GLY A 40 -35.45 15.39 -1.25
N PRO A 41 -34.62 14.33 -1.33
CA PRO A 41 -33.73 13.92 -0.25
C PRO A 41 -32.78 15.05 0.17
N SER A 42 -32.37 15.09 1.44
CA SER A 42 -31.51 16.17 1.93
C SER A 42 -30.10 16.10 1.30
N PRO A 43 -29.45 17.24 1.02
CA PRO A 43 -28.08 17.30 0.53
C PRO A 43 -27.07 16.52 1.38
N GLN A 44 -27.27 16.50 2.69
CA GLN A 44 -26.44 15.78 3.67
C GLN A 44 -26.58 14.26 3.54
N ALA A 45 -27.78 13.76 3.27
CA ALA A 45 -28.00 12.33 3.08
C ALA A 45 -27.29 11.83 1.81
N ALA A 46 -27.27 12.65 0.76
CA ALA A 46 -26.56 12.34 -0.47
C ALA A 46 -25.04 12.39 -0.30
N GLU A 47 -24.52 13.43 0.36
CA GLU A 47 -23.10 13.51 0.71
C GLU A 47 -22.65 12.26 1.48
N ALA A 48 -23.43 11.81 2.47
CA ALA A 48 -23.11 10.63 3.25
C ALA A 48 -22.98 9.37 2.37
N ILE A 49 -23.84 9.21 1.35
CA ILE A 49 -23.72 8.11 0.37
C ILE A 49 -22.44 8.25 -0.45
N TRP A 50 -22.11 9.46 -0.91
CA TRP A 50 -20.86 9.69 -1.64
C TRP A 50 -19.62 9.40 -0.82
N LEU A 51 -19.58 9.83 0.45
CA LEU A 51 -18.48 9.54 1.36
C LEU A 51 -18.36 8.03 1.65
N ARG A 52 -19.49 7.31 1.81
CA ARG A 52 -19.49 5.85 1.93
C ARG A 52 -18.98 5.15 0.68
N LEU A 53 -19.39 5.62 -0.51
CA LEU A 53 -18.91 5.09 -1.79
C LEU A 53 -17.37 5.22 -1.89
N ILE A 54 -16.83 6.38 -1.51
CA ILE A 54 -15.38 6.63 -1.52
C ILE A 54 -14.68 5.72 -0.52
N GLY A 55 -15.20 5.61 0.72
CA GLY A 55 -14.65 4.72 1.75
C GLY A 55 -14.68 3.24 1.33
N CYS A 56 -15.77 2.77 0.73
CA CYS A 56 -15.91 1.41 0.20
C CYS A 56 -14.80 1.10 -0.82
N LYS A 57 -14.55 2.03 -1.75
CA LYS A 57 -13.51 1.87 -2.77
C LYS A 57 -12.11 1.93 -2.17
N GLU A 58 -11.86 2.87 -1.25
CA GLU A 58 -10.57 2.97 -0.54
C GLU A 58 -10.22 1.66 0.17
N GLU A 59 -11.12 1.17 1.02
CA GLU A 59 -10.91 -0.06 1.79
C GLU A 59 -10.74 -1.28 0.88
N GLY A 60 -11.62 -1.43 -0.12
CA GLY A 60 -11.56 -2.53 -1.07
C GLY A 60 -10.26 -2.52 -1.89
N PHE A 61 -9.83 -1.36 -2.37
CA PHE A 61 -8.60 -1.23 -3.16
C PHE A 61 -7.37 -1.54 -2.30
N ILE A 62 -7.30 -1.01 -1.07
CA ILE A 62 -6.20 -1.30 -0.14
C ILE A 62 -6.13 -2.80 0.18
N GLN A 63 -7.26 -3.43 0.46
CA GLN A 63 -7.31 -4.86 0.78
C GLN A 63 -6.85 -5.73 -0.40
N GLU A 64 -7.27 -5.38 -1.61
CA GLU A 64 -6.88 -6.11 -2.81
C GLU A 64 -5.40 -5.93 -3.15
N ILE A 65 -4.86 -4.71 -2.98
CA ILE A 65 -3.42 -4.43 -3.10
C ILE A 65 -2.60 -5.23 -2.08
N ARG A 66 -3.07 -5.35 -0.83
CA ARG A 66 -2.43 -6.18 0.20
C ARG A 66 -2.52 -7.67 -0.11
N THR A 67 -3.65 -8.13 -0.62
CA THR A 67 -3.86 -9.53 -0.98
C THR A 67 -2.98 -9.93 -2.16
N ALA A 68 -2.85 -9.04 -3.15
CA ALA A 68 -1.92 -9.19 -4.26
C ALA A 68 -0.45 -9.29 -3.78
N LYS A 69 -0.08 -8.55 -2.72
CA LYS A 69 1.24 -8.70 -2.05
C LYS A 69 1.41 -10.09 -1.46
N GLN A 70 0.44 -10.57 -0.67
CA GLN A 70 0.54 -11.86 0.02
C GLN A 70 0.57 -13.05 -0.95
N LYS A 71 -0.27 -13.04 -1.99
CA LYS A 71 -0.31 -14.08 -3.03
C LYS A 71 1.01 -14.17 -3.82
N LYS A 72 1.78 -13.08 -3.86
CA LYS A 72 3.08 -13.00 -4.53
C LYS A 72 4.21 -13.64 -3.72
N ILE A 73 4.15 -13.58 -2.38
CA ILE A 73 5.09 -14.28 -1.48
C ILE A 73 4.99 -15.81 -1.66
N GLY A 74 3.83 -16.31 -2.12
CA GLY A 74 3.58 -17.72 -2.45
C GLY A 74 4.03 -18.21 -3.83
N GLY A 75 4.79 -17.42 -4.62
CA GLY A 75 5.48 -17.91 -5.83
C GLY A 75 4.94 -17.45 -7.19
N SER A 76 3.93 -16.58 -7.25
CA SER A 76 3.45 -16.02 -8.53
C SER A 76 4.01 -14.61 -8.76
N SER A 77 5.12 -14.53 -9.50
CA SER A 77 5.80 -13.29 -9.89
C SER A 77 4.92 -12.40 -10.79
N MET A 78 4.36 -11.32 -10.22
CA MET A 78 3.91 -10.15 -10.98
C MET A 78 5.14 -9.30 -11.36
N GLY A 79 5.55 -9.44 -12.62
CA GLY A 79 6.79 -8.95 -13.19
C GLY A 79 6.59 -7.77 -14.12
N SER A 80 6.66 -6.54 -13.60
CA SER A 80 7.53 -5.45 -14.06
C SER A 80 7.12 -4.11 -13.44
N ALA A 81 8.00 -3.11 -13.49
CA ALA A 81 7.67 -1.73 -13.11
C ALA A 81 6.54 -1.10 -13.94
N GLY A 82 6.20 -1.68 -15.11
CA GLY A 82 5.09 -1.25 -15.95
C GLY A 82 3.71 -1.62 -15.39
N GLU A 83 3.60 -2.73 -14.67
CA GLU A 83 2.34 -3.19 -14.05
C GLU A 83 1.92 -2.25 -12.92
N ALA A 84 2.86 -1.80 -12.09
CA ALA A 84 2.60 -0.83 -11.02
C ALA A 84 2.08 0.51 -11.56
N LYS A 85 2.67 1.01 -12.65
CA LYS A 85 2.20 2.24 -13.32
C LYS A 85 0.80 2.09 -13.93
N SER A 86 0.48 0.91 -14.44
CA SER A 86 -0.86 0.60 -14.99
C SER A 86 -1.92 0.59 -13.90
N VAL A 87 -1.61 0.02 -12.73
CA VAL A 87 -2.49 -0.03 -11.56
C VAL A 87 -2.64 1.37 -10.94
N GLU A 88 -1.55 2.12 -10.82
CA GLU A 88 -1.56 3.52 -10.38
C GLU A 88 -2.46 4.38 -11.26
N LYS A 89 -2.35 4.24 -12.59
CA LYS A 89 -3.24 4.92 -13.53
C LYS A 89 -4.70 4.51 -13.31
N ALA A 90 -4.99 3.22 -13.16
CA ALA A 90 -6.35 2.76 -12.91
C ALA A 90 -6.94 3.32 -11.60
N VAL A 91 -6.15 3.39 -10.52
CA VAL A 91 -6.58 4.02 -9.26
C VAL A 91 -6.90 5.50 -9.46
N ASN A 92 -6.03 6.23 -10.17
CA ASN A 92 -6.24 7.64 -10.47
C ASN A 92 -7.50 7.87 -11.33
N ASP A 93 -7.74 7.02 -12.33
CA ASP A 93 -8.90 7.10 -13.21
C ASP A 93 -10.21 6.73 -12.46
N LEU A 94 -10.18 5.70 -11.62
CA LEU A 94 -11.36 5.21 -10.89
C LEU A 94 -11.79 6.17 -9.77
N LEU A 95 -10.83 6.84 -9.12
CA LEU A 95 -11.05 7.84 -8.07
C LEU A 95 -10.94 9.28 -8.60
N ALA A 96 -11.04 9.50 -9.92
CA ALA A 96 -10.93 10.82 -10.54
C ALA A 96 -12.06 11.75 -10.11
N ASP A 97 -11.72 12.97 -9.71
CA ASP A 97 -12.65 13.94 -9.12
C ASP A 97 -13.80 14.23 -10.10
N GLU A 98 -13.49 14.38 -11.39
CA GLU A 98 -14.44 14.69 -12.44
C GLU A 98 -15.57 13.65 -12.54
N ARG A 99 -15.27 12.39 -12.25
CA ARG A 99 -16.24 11.29 -12.28
C ARG A 99 -17.29 11.42 -11.17
N TYR A 100 -17.00 12.11 -10.08
CA TYR A 100 -17.88 12.25 -8.93
C TYR A 100 -18.54 13.63 -8.87
N LEU A 101 -17.77 14.68 -9.15
CA LEU A 101 -18.24 16.06 -9.04
C LEU A 101 -19.33 16.38 -10.07
N ALA A 102 -19.21 15.87 -11.30
CA ALA A 102 -20.23 16.06 -12.33
C ALA A 102 -21.58 15.42 -11.93
N ARG A 103 -21.55 14.20 -11.39
CA ARG A 103 -22.74 13.46 -10.96
C ARG A 103 -23.42 14.08 -9.74
N MET A 104 -22.64 14.70 -8.85
CA MET A 104 -23.17 15.37 -7.68
C MET A 104 -23.91 16.66 -8.03
N ARG A 105 -23.42 17.42 -9.01
CA ARG A 105 -24.11 18.61 -9.54
C ARG A 105 -25.46 18.23 -10.15
N ASP A 106 -25.50 17.15 -10.92
CA ASP A 106 -26.74 16.66 -11.52
C ASP A 106 -27.74 16.21 -10.44
N PHE A 107 -27.25 15.63 -9.35
CA PHE A 107 -28.05 15.27 -8.18
C PHE A 107 -28.62 16.49 -7.45
N TYR A 108 -27.81 17.50 -7.14
CA TYR A 108 -28.31 18.71 -6.47
C TYR A 108 -29.32 19.48 -7.32
N THR A 109 -29.12 19.48 -8.64
CA THR A 109 -30.07 20.09 -9.59
C THR A 109 -31.41 19.34 -9.59
N GLN A 110 -31.39 18.01 -9.57
CA GLN A 110 -32.61 17.18 -9.51
C GLN A 110 -33.34 17.30 -8.17
N VAL A 111 -32.60 17.39 -7.05
CA VAL A 111 -33.17 17.56 -5.71
C VAL A 111 -33.76 18.96 -5.50
N ALA A 112 -33.17 19.99 -6.11
CA ALA A 112 -33.70 21.35 -6.08
C ALA A 112 -35.05 21.48 -6.83
N GLY A 113 -35.32 20.56 -7.76
CA GLY A 113 -36.57 20.49 -8.54
C GLY A 113 -36.68 21.57 -9.61
N GLU A 114 -37.31 21.24 -10.75
CA GLU A 114 -37.77 22.21 -11.77
C GLU A 114 -38.78 23.26 -11.24
N THR A 115 -39.16 23.16 -9.97
CA THR A 115 -40.24 23.94 -9.34
C THR A 115 -39.78 25.19 -8.60
N VAL A 116 -38.49 25.52 -8.58
CA VAL A 116 -38.02 26.75 -7.92
C VAL A 116 -37.81 27.83 -8.98
N PRO A 117 -38.69 28.83 -9.08
CA PRO A 117 -38.43 29.97 -9.96
C PRO A 117 -37.11 30.62 -9.53
N GLU A 118 -36.31 31.05 -10.50
CA GLU A 118 -34.98 31.70 -10.36
C GLU A 118 -34.94 32.96 -9.45
N THR A 119 -36.02 33.29 -8.74
CA THR A 119 -36.31 34.63 -8.24
C THR A 119 -35.90 34.90 -6.79
N SER A 120 -35.12 34.03 -6.16
CA SER A 120 -34.62 34.22 -4.80
C SER A 120 -33.09 34.13 -4.78
N GLN A 121 -32.42 35.27 -5.01
CA GLN A 121 -30.96 35.41 -4.99
C GLN A 121 -30.34 34.83 -3.69
N ALA A 122 -31.08 34.87 -2.58
CA ALA A 122 -30.70 34.29 -1.30
C ALA A 122 -30.76 32.75 -1.25
N GLN A 123 -31.70 32.12 -1.96
CA GLN A 123 -31.75 30.66 -2.10
C GLN A 123 -30.72 30.14 -3.09
N ALA A 124 -30.50 30.83 -4.21
CA ALA A 124 -29.42 30.51 -5.14
C ALA A 124 -28.06 30.55 -4.43
N LYS A 125 -27.81 31.60 -3.62
CA LYS A 125 -26.58 31.72 -2.83
C LYS A 125 -26.46 30.65 -1.73
N ARG A 126 -27.57 30.19 -1.15
CA ARG A 126 -27.56 29.06 -0.19
C ARG A 126 -27.26 27.73 -0.86
N LEU A 127 -27.84 27.47 -2.03
CA LEU A 127 -27.58 26.27 -2.84
C LEU A 127 -26.12 26.23 -3.29
N ASP A 128 -25.57 27.36 -3.73
CA ASP A 128 -24.16 27.50 -4.12
C ASP A 128 -23.21 27.28 -2.93
N LEU A 129 -23.56 27.78 -1.74
CA LEU A 129 -22.77 27.54 -0.52
C LEU A 129 -22.80 26.07 -0.05
N ILE A 130 -23.95 25.42 -0.21
CA ILE A 130 -24.19 24.00 0.10
C ILE A 130 -23.40 23.13 -0.90
N ASP A 131 -23.53 23.42 -2.20
CA ASP A 131 -22.78 22.76 -3.28
C ASP A 131 -21.27 22.86 -3.04
N THR A 132 -20.75 24.08 -2.80
CA THR A 132 -19.31 24.28 -2.57
C THR A 132 -18.79 23.54 -1.35
N THR A 133 -19.54 23.51 -0.23
CA THR A 133 -19.10 22.82 1.00
C THR A 133 -19.05 21.31 0.79
N TYR A 134 -20.09 20.72 0.21
CA TYR A 134 -20.15 19.28 -0.01
C TYR A 134 -19.21 18.81 -1.12
N ARG A 135 -19.04 19.64 -2.15
CA ARG A 135 -18.04 19.42 -3.19
C ARG A 135 -16.63 19.38 -2.60
N THR A 136 -16.30 20.35 -1.75
CA THR A 136 -15.01 20.39 -1.04
C THR A 136 -14.81 19.17 -0.13
N GLY A 137 -15.87 18.71 0.54
CA GLY A 137 -15.83 17.50 1.37
C GLY A 137 -15.48 16.25 0.57
N VAL A 138 -16.15 16.07 -0.57
CA VAL A 138 -15.93 14.93 -1.47
C VAL A 138 -14.59 15.01 -2.20
N GLU A 139 -14.17 16.19 -2.67
CA GLU A 139 -12.83 16.41 -3.25
C GLU A 139 -11.74 16.01 -2.24
N ASN A 140 -11.87 16.44 -0.98
CA ASN A 140 -10.91 16.07 0.05
C ASN A 140 -10.92 14.58 0.36
N ALA A 141 -12.10 13.94 0.40
CA ALA A 141 -12.23 12.51 0.61
C ALA A 141 -11.60 11.71 -0.54
N LEU A 142 -11.84 12.10 -1.80
CA LEU A 142 -11.25 11.48 -2.99
C LEU A 142 -9.73 11.63 -3.00
N ARG A 143 -9.23 12.83 -2.73
CA ARG A 143 -7.79 13.09 -2.62
C ARG A 143 -7.16 12.21 -1.56
N ARG A 144 -7.75 12.14 -0.36
CA ARG A 144 -7.27 11.31 0.75
C ARG A 144 -7.29 9.81 0.38
N ALA A 145 -8.38 9.32 -0.19
CA ALA A 145 -8.49 7.93 -0.61
C ALA A 145 -7.42 7.57 -1.65
N ARG A 146 -7.19 8.46 -2.63
CA ARG A 146 -6.14 8.30 -3.63
C ARG A 146 -4.74 8.28 -3.01
N GLU A 147 -4.43 9.24 -2.14
CA GLU A 147 -3.17 9.28 -1.41
C GLU A 147 -2.93 7.99 -0.61
N ASN A 148 -3.94 7.50 0.10
CA ASN A 148 -3.84 6.29 0.90
C ASN A 148 -3.63 5.02 0.06
N VAL A 149 -4.40 4.86 -1.03
CA VAL A 149 -4.27 3.72 -1.93
C VAL A 149 -2.91 3.74 -2.65
N LEU A 150 -2.47 4.90 -3.13
CA LEU A 150 -1.16 5.05 -3.78
C LEU A 150 0.00 4.84 -2.81
N PHE A 151 -0.15 5.29 -1.56
CA PHE A 151 0.83 5.02 -0.52
C PHE A 151 0.99 3.51 -0.27
N GLU A 152 -0.10 2.77 -0.14
CA GLU A 152 -0.05 1.31 0.02
C GLU A 152 0.57 0.62 -1.21
N LEU A 153 0.27 1.10 -2.43
CA LEU A 153 0.89 0.62 -3.66
C LEU A 153 2.41 0.88 -3.67
N SER A 154 2.85 2.05 -3.17
CA SER A 154 4.26 2.43 -3.08
C SER A 154 5.04 1.59 -2.05
N LEU A 155 4.43 1.27 -0.91
CA LEU A 155 5.03 0.36 0.09
C LEU A 155 5.26 -1.03 -0.49
N ASN A 156 4.31 -1.50 -1.31
CA ASN A 156 4.47 -2.77 -2.03
C ASN A 156 5.58 -2.73 -3.08
N ARG A 157 5.94 -1.56 -3.60
CA ARG A 157 7.07 -1.38 -4.50
C ARG A 157 8.40 -1.35 -3.77
N ALA A 158 8.52 -0.56 -2.71
CA ALA A 158 9.77 -0.37 -1.96
C ALA A 158 10.29 -1.70 -1.37
N SER A 159 9.40 -2.49 -0.76
CA SER A 159 9.73 -3.84 -0.27
C SER A 159 10.33 -4.75 -1.35
N LYS A 160 9.93 -4.59 -2.61
CA LYS A 160 10.42 -5.41 -3.73
C LYS A 160 11.83 -5.02 -4.16
N GLU A 161 12.15 -3.71 -4.12
CA GLU A 161 13.47 -3.21 -4.49
C GLU A 161 14.51 -3.60 -3.44
N ASP A 162 14.15 -3.54 -2.15
CA ASP A 162 15.02 -3.97 -1.05
C ASP A 162 15.31 -5.47 -1.07
N ASP A 163 14.31 -6.32 -1.31
CA ASP A 163 14.51 -7.77 -1.41
C ASP A 163 15.40 -8.16 -2.60
N ALA A 164 15.23 -7.50 -3.74
CA ALA A 164 16.06 -7.73 -4.92
C ALA A 164 17.51 -7.27 -4.70
N ALA A 165 17.70 -6.12 -4.02
CA ALA A 165 19.00 -5.61 -3.64
C ALA A 165 19.70 -6.57 -2.66
N PHE A 166 19.01 -7.02 -1.62
CA PHE A 166 19.54 -7.97 -0.64
C PHE A 166 19.93 -9.30 -1.31
N LEU A 167 19.09 -9.88 -2.17
CA LEU A 167 19.40 -11.12 -2.87
C LEU A 167 20.59 -10.96 -3.83
N SER A 168 20.73 -9.82 -4.48
CA SER A 168 21.88 -9.53 -5.35
C SER A 168 23.19 -9.41 -4.55
N GLN A 169 23.16 -8.73 -3.40
CA GLN A 169 24.29 -8.64 -2.48
C GLN A 169 24.64 -10.03 -1.93
N TRP A 170 23.65 -10.78 -1.45
CA TRP A 170 23.85 -12.13 -0.93
C TRP A 170 24.44 -13.06 -2.00
N LYS A 171 23.95 -13.01 -3.23
CA LYS A 171 24.50 -13.78 -4.35
C LYS A 171 25.96 -13.39 -4.60
N GLN A 172 26.28 -12.10 -4.62
CA GLN A 172 27.64 -11.61 -4.82
C GLN A 172 28.59 -12.05 -3.69
N TYR A 173 28.14 -12.00 -2.43
CA TYR A 173 28.88 -12.53 -1.28
C TYR A 173 29.03 -14.06 -1.33
N SER A 174 28.01 -14.79 -1.75
CA SER A 174 28.06 -16.26 -1.88
C SER A 174 29.03 -16.72 -2.97
N THR A 175 29.18 -15.93 -4.04
CA THR A 175 30.17 -16.19 -5.11
C THR A 175 31.58 -15.74 -4.77
N LEU A 176 31.74 -14.89 -3.74
CA LEU A 176 33.05 -14.50 -3.21
C LEU A 176 33.59 -15.60 -2.28
N SER A 177 34.03 -16.68 -2.94
CA SER A 177 35.02 -17.67 -2.49
C SER A 177 34.74 -18.36 -1.15
N PRO A 178 33.84 -19.36 -1.11
CA PRO A 178 33.83 -20.37 -0.04
C PRO A 178 35.21 -21.02 0.18
N TRP A 179 36.03 -21.07 -0.88
CA TRP A 179 37.42 -21.54 -0.81
C TRP A 179 38.34 -20.66 0.03
N ARG A 180 38.16 -19.33 0.05
CA ARG A 180 38.94 -18.44 0.95
C ARG A 180 38.58 -18.69 2.40
N ALA A 181 37.30 -18.87 2.72
CA ALA A 181 36.87 -19.18 4.09
C ALA A 181 37.45 -20.52 4.57
N ILE A 182 37.37 -21.57 3.72
CA ILE A 182 37.97 -22.88 4.02
C ILE A 182 39.50 -22.76 4.21
N TRP A 183 40.19 -22.03 3.33
CA TRP A 183 41.63 -21.80 3.47
C TRP A 183 41.99 -21.06 4.75
N THR A 184 41.21 -20.04 5.15
CA THR A 184 41.47 -19.31 6.40
C THR A 184 41.30 -20.18 7.64
N ILE A 185 40.29 -21.07 7.65
CA ILE A 185 40.07 -22.00 8.77
C ILE A 185 41.22 -23.02 8.84
N ILE A 186 41.65 -23.56 7.70
CA ILE A 186 42.81 -24.47 7.64
C ILE A 186 44.08 -23.76 8.09
N LEU A 187 44.33 -22.52 7.67
CA LEU A 187 45.50 -21.74 8.08
C LEU A 187 45.49 -21.43 9.58
N LEU A 188 44.31 -21.12 10.14
CA LEU A 188 44.14 -20.91 11.58
C LEU A 188 44.35 -22.20 12.37
N SER A 189 43.82 -23.33 11.90
CA SER A 189 44.04 -24.61 12.58
C SER A 189 45.51 -25.04 12.49
N LEU A 190 46.15 -24.83 11.35
CA LEU A 190 47.56 -25.18 11.14
C LEU A 190 48.48 -24.32 12.01
N THR A 191 48.23 -23.00 12.10
CA THR A 191 49.00 -22.11 12.97
C THR A 191 48.80 -22.43 14.44
N SER A 192 47.58 -22.75 14.87
CA SER A 192 47.31 -23.22 16.24
C SER A 192 48.05 -24.53 16.57
N TYR A 193 48.07 -25.48 15.64
CA TYR A 193 48.80 -26.74 15.80
C TYR A 193 50.32 -26.54 15.85
N LEU A 194 50.84 -25.60 15.06
CA LEU A 194 52.27 -25.28 15.00
C LEU A 194 52.73 -24.60 16.30
N ILE A 195 51.91 -23.73 16.87
CA ILE A 195 52.16 -23.14 18.21
C ILE A 195 52.16 -24.23 19.29
N ALA A 196 51.16 -25.12 19.27
CA ALA A 196 51.09 -26.23 20.22
C ALA A 196 52.32 -27.17 20.10
N PHE A 197 52.76 -27.45 18.87
CA PHE A 197 53.95 -28.26 18.60
C PHE A 197 55.25 -27.59 19.08
N ILE A 198 55.40 -26.28 18.89
CA ILE A 198 56.57 -25.53 19.40
C ILE A 198 56.61 -25.59 20.93
N ILE A 199 55.49 -25.37 21.61
CA ILE A 199 55.41 -25.43 23.08
C ILE A 199 55.69 -26.85 23.60
N ALA A 200 55.22 -27.88 22.89
CA ALA A 200 55.45 -29.28 23.26
C ALA A 200 56.86 -29.79 22.90
N SER A 201 57.59 -29.09 22.02
CA SER A 201 58.90 -29.54 21.56
C SER A 201 59.97 -29.45 22.66
N GLU A 202 60.81 -30.47 22.73
CA GLU A 202 61.93 -30.53 23.68
C GLU A 202 62.96 -29.41 23.46
N ALA A 203 63.06 -28.88 22.24
CA ALA A 203 63.92 -27.74 21.92
C ALA A 203 63.48 -26.47 22.65
N PHE A 204 62.17 -26.24 22.80
CA PHE A 204 61.65 -25.09 23.53
C PHE A 204 61.77 -25.27 25.05
N ARG A 205 61.60 -26.51 25.54
CA ARG A 205 61.87 -26.87 26.94
C ARG A 205 63.34 -26.68 27.32
N ALA A 206 64.27 -27.15 26.49
CA ALA A 206 65.70 -26.95 26.69
C ALA A 206 66.12 -25.47 26.64
N LEU A 207 65.41 -24.65 25.85
CA LEU A 207 65.65 -23.21 25.77
C LEU A 207 65.09 -22.48 27.00
N LEU A 208 63.92 -22.88 27.51
CA LEU A 208 63.36 -22.38 28.77
C LEU A 208 64.22 -22.74 30.00
N GLU A 209 64.76 -23.96 30.04
CA GLU A 209 65.71 -24.39 31.07
C GLU A 209 67.00 -23.54 31.05
N ARG A 210 67.48 -23.17 29.86
CA ARG A 210 68.66 -22.30 29.69
C ARG A 210 68.42 -20.85 30.14
N PHE A 211 67.18 -20.39 30.16
CA PHE A 211 66.77 -19.09 30.71
C PHE A 211 66.30 -19.17 32.19
N GLY A 212 66.50 -20.31 32.85
CA GLY A 212 66.28 -20.49 34.29
C GLY A 212 64.84 -20.83 34.69
N TRP A 213 63.97 -21.16 33.73
CA TRP A 213 62.59 -21.58 34.01
C TRP A 213 62.53 -23.10 34.01
N SER A 214 62.72 -23.70 35.19
CA SER A 214 62.44 -25.12 35.42
C SER A 214 60.93 -25.32 35.45
N THR A 215 60.38 -26.09 34.50
CA THR A 215 59.03 -26.63 34.62
C THR A 215 59.06 -27.76 35.65
N GLY A 216 59.02 -27.39 36.92
CA GLY A 216 58.82 -28.34 38.02
C GLY A 216 57.50 -29.07 37.80
N THR A 217 57.58 -30.39 37.61
CA THR A 217 56.45 -31.30 37.72
C THR A 217 56.00 -31.33 39.18
N GLY A 218 55.01 -30.50 39.53
CA GLY A 218 54.27 -30.61 40.78
C GLY A 218 53.24 -31.73 40.65
N MET A 219 53.52 -32.86 41.32
CA MET A 219 52.46 -33.69 41.93
C MET A 219 51.89 -32.95 43.14
#